data_AF-A0A947B958-F1
#
_entry.id   AF-A0A947B958-F1
#
_cell.length_a   1.000
_cell.length_b   1.000
_cell.length_c   1.000
_cell.angle_alpha   90.00
_cell.angle_beta   90.00
_cell.angle_gamma   90.00
#
_symmetry.space_group_name_H-M   'P 1'
#
loop_
_entity.id
_entity.type
_entity.pdbx_description
1 polymer ?
#
loop_
_entity_poly.entity_id
_entity_poly.type
_entity_poly.pdbx_seq_one_letter_code
_entity_poly.pdbx_strand_id
1 'polypeptide(L)'
;MDPTFLNDAARALHLFGLALGFGTAIVADLSAARLVVRPLDAREIATLVRFHRMVAIGLAAFWASGLVLLWLRTGFDSANF
;
A
#
# COMPACT_ATOMS: atom_id res chain seq x y z
N MET A 1 -24.51 10.94 4.79
CA MET A 1 -23.37 10.07 5.12
C MET A 1 -22.76 10.65 6.37
N ASP A 2 -22.72 9.91 7.48
CA ASP A 2 -22.14 10.42 8.72
C ASP A 2 -20.64 10.72 8.52
N PRO A 3 -20.14 11.89 8.94
CA PRO A 3 -18.74 12.27 8.76
C PRO A 3 -17.77 11.34 9.50
N THR A 4 -18.23 10.65 10.55
CA THR A 4 -17.48 9.61 11.26
C THR A 4 -17.24 8.37 10.40
N PHE A 5 -18.26 7.92 9.66
CA PHE A 5 -18.17 6.74 8.80
C PHE A 5 -17.13 6.93 7.69
N LEU A 6 -17.07 8.12 7.08
CA LEU A 6 -16.09 8.42 6.04
C LEU A 6 -14.65 8.41 6.58
N ASN A 7 -14.43 8.98 7.78
CA ASN A 7 -13.13 8.97 8.44
C ASN A 7 -12.69 7.54 8.77
N ASP A 8 -13.58 6.73 9.34
CA ASP A 8 -13.29 5.34 9.69
C ASP A 8 -12.99 4.49 8.45
N ALA A 9 -13.78 4.64 7.37
CA ALA A 9 -13.54 3.98 6.10
C ALA A 9 -12.19 4.38 5.49
N ALA A 10 -11.85 5.68 5.52
CA ALA A 10 -10.56 6.17 5.02
C ALA A 10 -9.39 5.60 5.84
N ARG A 11 -9.50 5.52 7.17
CA ARG A 11 -8.49 4.90 8.04
C ARG A 11 -8.34 3.41 7.77
N ALA A 12 -9.45 2.69 7.64
CA ALA A 12 -9.44 1.26 7.34
C ALA A 12 -8.77 1.00 5.98
N LEU A 13 -9.12 1.78 4.96
CA LEU A 13 -8.50 1.68 3.64
C LEU A 13 -7.00 2.02 3.68
N HIS A 14 -6.61 3.00 4.49
CA HIS A 14 -5.22 3.40 4.67
C HIS A 14 -4.39 2.27 5.28
N LEU A 15 -4.85 1.71 6.41
CA LEU A 15 -4.17 0.59 7.06
C LEU A 15 -4.15 -0.66 6.17
N PHE A 16 -5.23 -0.91 5.42
CA PHE A 16 -5.29 -2.02 4.47
C PHE A 16 -4.30 -1.82 3.31
N GLY A 17 -4.24 -0.62 2.72
CA GLY A 17 -3.28 -0.28 1.68
C GLY A 17 -1.84 -0.45 2.15
N LEU A 18 -1.54 -0.01 3.38
CA LEU A 18 -0.23 -0.20 4.02
C LEU A 18 0.07 -1.70 4.19
N ALA A 19 -0.82 -2.46 4.83
CA ALA A 19 -0.60 -3.87 5.11
C ALA A 19 -0.45 -4.71 3.83
N LEU A 20 -1.26 -4.43 2.81
CA LEU A 20 -1.19 -5.10 1.51
C LEU A 20 0.09 -4.72 0.78
N GLY A 21 0.37 -3.42 0.64
CA GLY A 21 1.52 -2.94 -0.10
C GLY A 21 2.83 -3.35 0.55
N PHE A 22 3.01 -3.01 1.83
CA PHE A 22 4.22 -3.31 2.58
C PHE A 22 4.38 -4.80 2.86
N GLY A 23 3.30 -5.50 3.22
CA GLY A 23 3.33 -6.95 3.43
C GLY A 23 3.75 -7.70 2.18
N THR A 24 3.23 -7.32 1.00
CA THR A 24 3.63 -7.93 -0.26
C THR A 24 5.08 -7.61 -0.63
N ALA A 25 5.56 -6.39 -0.32
CA ALA A 25 6.95 -6.03 -0.53
C ALA A 25 7.90 -6.89 0.32
N ILE A 26 7.59 -7.10 1.61
CA ILE A 26 8.37 -8.00 2.48
C ILE A 26 8.42 -9.42 1.90
N VAL A 27 7.29 -9.96 1.42
CA VAL A 27 7.24 -11.30 0.82
C VAL A 27 8.07 -11.36 -0.47
N ALA A 28 8.02 -10.31 -1.29
CA ALA A 28 8.84 -10.21 -2.50
C ALA A 28 10.34 -10.17 -2.17
N ASP A 29 10.75 -9.40 -1.17
CA ASP A 29 12.14 -9.28 -0.73
C ASP A 29 12.67 -10.59 -0.13
N LEU A 30 11.86 -11.27 0.69
CA LEU A 30 12.20 -12.59 1.23
C LEU A 30 12.33 -13.64 0.11
N SER A 31 11.48 -13.55 -0.91
CA SER A 31 11.57 -14.39 -2.10
C SER A 31 12.85 -14.07 -2.88
N ALA A 32 13.20 -12.79 -3.01
CA ALA A 32 14.40 -12.35 -3.70
C ALA A 32 15.70 -12.71 -2.95
N ALA A 33 15.70 -12.68 -1.63
CA ALA A 33 16.85 -13.09 -0.81
C ALA A 33 17.22 -14.57 -1.05
N ARG A 34 16.24 -15.43 -1.34
CA ARG A 34 16.47 -16.85 -1.71
C ARG A 34 17.13 -17.00 -3.08
N LEU A 35 17.02 -16.00 -3.96
CA LEU A 35 17.59 -16.01 -5.32
C LEU A 35 19.10 -15.76 -5.33
N VAL A 36 19.67 -15.24 -4.23
CA VAL A 36 21.13 -15.09 -4.10
C VAL A 36 21.85 -16.45 -4.26
N VAL A 37 21.14 -17.54 -3.99
CA VAL A 37 21.68 -18.91 -4.02
C VAL A 37 21.35 -19.65 -5.34
N ARG A 38 20.36 -19.21 -6.12
CA ARG A 38 19.91 -19.92 -7.34
C ARG A 38 19.33 -18.94 -8.37
N PRO A 39 19.63 -19.12 -9.68
CA PRO A 39 19.03 -18.32 -10.74
C PRO A 39 17.50 -18.46 -10.82
N LEU A 40 16.86 -17.36 -11.23
CA LEU A 40 15.42 -17.20 -11.39
C LEU A 40 14.85 -18.08 -12.51
N ASP A 41 13.78 -18.83 -12.21
CA ASP A 41 12.93 -19.47 -13.21
C ASP A 41 11.87 -18.46 -13.75
N ALA A 42 11.39 -18.67 -14.98
CA ALA A 42 10.37 -17.84 -15.61
C ALA A 42 9.08 -17.72 -14.75
N ARG A 43 8.75 -18.78 -14.00
CA ARG A 43 7.61 -18.79 -13.08
C ARG A 43 7.81 -17.86 -11.87
N GLU A 44 9.03 -17.75 -11.38
CA GLU A 44 9.38 -16.88 -10.25
C GLU A 44 9.35 -15.42 -10.68
N ILE A 45 9.85 -15.11 -11.89
CA ILE A 45 9.75 -13.76 -12.50
C ILE A 45 8.29 -13.33 -12.63
N ALA A 46 7.41 -14.20 -13.14
CA ALA A 46 5.98 -13.89 -13.27
C ALA A 46 5.32 -13.61 -11.90
N THR A 47 5.75 -14.31 -10.86
CA THR A 47 5.28 -14.08 -9.48
C THR A 47 5.77 -12.72 -8.96
N LEU A 48 7.03 -12.37 -9.20
CA LEU A 48 7.61 -11.10 -8.79
C LEU A 48 6.90 -9.90 -9.44
N VAL A 49 6.54 -10.01 -10.73
CA VAL A 49 5.73 -9.00 -11.43
C VAL A 49 4.35 -8.84 -10.80
N ARG A 50 3.72 -9.93 -10.36
CA ARG A 50 2.42 -9.88 -9.65
C ARG A 50 2.57 -9.19 -8.29
N PHE A 51 3.61 -9.50 -7.53
CA PHE A 51 3.90 -8.83 -6.27
C PHE A 51 4.12 -7.34 -6.48
N HIS A 52 4.91 -6.94 -7.47
CA HIS A 52 5.11 -5.52 -7.80
C HIS A 52 3.79 -4.80 -8.08
N ARG A 53 2.88 -5.42 -8.85
CA ARG A 53 1.54 -4.87 -9.10
C ARG A 53 0.71 -4.72 -7.82
N MET A 54 0.74 -5.72 -6.94
CA MET A 54 0.05 -5.66 -5.64
C MET A 54 0.62 -4.55 -4.75
N VAL A 55 1.95 -4.41 -4.71
CA VAL A 55 2.63 -3.32 -4.00
C VAL A 55 2.17 -1.96 -4.53
N ALA A 56 2.14 -1.78 -5.86
CA ALA A 56 1.70 -0.55 -6.49
C ALA A 56 0.22 -0.21 -6.16
N ILE A 57 -0.67 -1.21 -6.19
CA ILE A 57 -2.08 -1.04 -5.83
C ILE A 57 -2.21 -0.66 -4.35
N GLY A 58 -1.51 -1.36 -3.45
CA GLY A 58 -1.51 -1.06 -2.01
C GLY A 58 -1.01 0.36 -1.73
N LEU A 59 0.09 0.76 -2.39
CA LEU A 59 0.65 2.11 -2.28
C LEU A 59 -0.29 3.19 -2.80
N ALA A 60 -0.96 2.95 -3.93
CA ALA A 60 -1.95 3.88 -4.47
C ALA A 60 -3.14 4.05 -3.52
N ALA A 61 -3.67 2.94 -2.96
CA ALA A 61 -4.74 2.98 -1.97
C ALA A 61 -4.32 3.70 -0.68
N PHE A 62 -3.10 3.44 -0.21
CA PHE A 62 -2.50 4.10 0.95
C PHE A 62 -2.38 5.61 0.74
N TRP A 63 -1.86 6.05 -0.40
CA TRP A 63 -1.74 7.47 -0.73
C TRP A 63 -3.09 8.16 -0.88
N ALA A 64 -4.01 7.56 -1.64
CA ALA A 64 -5.34 8.13 -1.86
C ALA A 64 -6.10 8.31 -0.53
N SER A 65 -6.09 7.29 0.32
CA SER A 65 -6.71 7.38 1.66
C SER A 65 -5.98 8.36 2.59
N GLY A 66 -4.65 8.46 2.53
CA GLY A 66 -3.87 9.44 3.28
C GLY A 66 -4.22 10.88 2.90
N LEU A 67 -4.38 11.16 1.61
CA LEU A 67 -4.83 12.47 1.11
C LEU A 67 -6.24 12.81 1.61
N VAL A 68 -7.16 11.83 1.60
CA VAL A 68 -8.50 12.00 2.14
C VAL A 68 -8.46 12.30 3.64
N LEU A 69 -7.64 11.58 4.42
CA LEU A 69 -7.49 11.82 5.86
C LEU A 69 -6.89 13.20 6.17
N LEU A 70 -5.89 13.63 5.40
CA LEU A 70 -5.33 14.97 5.52
C LEU A 70 -6.40 16.02 5.24
N TRP A 71 -7.13 15.87 4.13
CA TRP A 71 -8.22 16.79 3.78
C TRP A 71 -9.30 16.85 4.86
N LEU A 72 -9.73 15.70 5.39
CA LEU A 72 -10.74 15.65 6.47
C LEU A 72 -10.26 16.33 7.75
N ARG A 73 -8.95 16.36 8.01
CA ARG A 73 -8.38 16.93 9.23
C ARG A 73 -8.04 18.42 9.12
N THR A 74 -7.49 18.84 7.99
CA THR A 74 -6.92 20.19 7.82
C THR A 74 -7.65 21.03 6.78
N GLY A 75 -8.50 20.41 5.94
CA GLY A 75 -9.09 21.07 4.77
C GLY A 75 -8.07 21.51 3.71
N PHE A 76 -6.79 21.12 3.85
CA PHE A 76 -5.64 21.70 3.16
C PHE A 76 -5.45 23.21 3.40
N ASP A 77 -5.92 23.72 4.54
CA ASP A 77 -5.59 25.06 4.99
C ASP A 77 -4.23 25.05 5.69
N SER A 78 -3.29 25.87 5.24
CA SER A 78 -1.94 25.97 5.80
C SER A 78 -1.93 26.49 7.24
N ALA A 79 -2.99 27.17 7.69
CA ALA A 79 -3.16 27.58 9.08
C ALA A 79 -3.52 26.41 10.02
N ASN A 80 -4.03 25.30 9.48
CA ASN A 80 -4.52 24.14 10.22
C ASN A 80 -3.61 22.90 10.07
N PHE A 81 -2.40 23.08 9.51
CA PHE A 81 -1.45 22.00 9.21
C PHE A 81 -0.60 21.60 10.42
#